data_AF-K1Z5P7-F1
#
_entry.id   AF-K1Z5P7-F1
#
_cell.length_a   1.000
_cell.length_b   1.000
_cell.length_c   1.000
_cell.angle_alpha   90.00
_cell.angle_beta   90.00
_cell.angle_gamma   90.00
#
_symmetry.space_group_name_H-M   'P 1'
#
loop_
_entity.id
_entity.type
_entity.pdbx_description
1 polymer ?
#
loop_
_entity_poly.entity_id
_entity_poly.type
_entity_poly.pdbx_seq_one_letter_code
_entity_poly.pdbx_strand_id
1 'polypeptide(L)' 'AGVARAAKEAGVPCIAVCGSVGDRIDELYDIGIAAVFSLCRGPQSLDSAMRNGESLLAQAVEQVVRVFMAGRQAS' A
#
# COMPACT_ATOMS: atom_id res chain seq x y z
N ALA A 1 7.49 -9.34 -3.05
CA ALA A 1 8.26 -9.96 -1.96
C ALA A 1 9.69 -9.43 -1.83
N GLY A 2 10.49 -9.35 -2.92
CA GLY A 2 11.90 -8.95 -2.82
C GLY A 2 12.14 -7.58 -2.16
N VAL A 3 11.39 -6.55 -2.56
CA VAL A 3 11.48 -5.19 -1.97
C VAL A 3 11.19 -5.19 -0.47
N ALA A 4 10.16 -5.92 -0.03
CA ALA A 4 9.79 -6.01 1.37
C ALA A 4 10.89 -6.65 2.23
N ARG A 5 11.50 -7.74 1.74
CA ARG A 5 12.61 -8.40 2.42
C ARG A 5 13.83 -7.48 2.53
N ALA A 6 14.20 -6.83 1.44
CA ALA A 6 15.31 -5.86 1.44
C ALA A 6 15.04 -4.69 2.40
N ALA A 7 13.81 -4.17 2.44
CA ALA A 7 13.43 -3.11 3.37
C ALA A 7 13.50 -3.57 4.84
N LYS A 8 13.04 -4.79 5.13
CA LYS A 8 13.13 -5.42 6.46
C LYS A 8 14.59 -5.56 6.90
N GLU A 9 15.46 -6.07 6.04
CA GLU A 9 16.91 -6.20 6.31
C GLU A 9 17.57 -4.85 6.57
N ALA A 10 17.09 -3.78 5.91
CA ALA A 10 17.57 -2.41 6.10
C ALA A 10 16.90 -1.67 7.29
N GLY A 11 15.95 -2.29 7.99
CA GLY A 11 15.20 -1.64 9.07
C GLY A 11 14.26 -0.51 8.61
N VAL A 12 13.88 -0.50 7.33
CA VAL A 12 13.03 0.54 6.73
C VAL A 12 11.57 0.03 6.64
N PRO A 13 10.57 0.78 7.15
CA PRO A 13 9.16 0.41 7.00
C PRO A 13 8.75 0.34 5.53
N CYS A 14 8.05 -0.74 5.14
CA CYS A 14 7.58 -0.95 3.77
C CYS A 14 6.06 -1.00 3.72
N ILE A 15 5.44 -0.15 2.90
CA ILE A 15 3.98 -0.13 2.70
C ILE A 15 3.70 -0.52 1.25
N ALA A 16 2.80 -1.48 1.04
CA ALA A 16 2.38 -1.90 -0.30
C ALA A 16 1.10 -1.17 -0.73
N VAL A 17 1.14 -0.60 -1.93
CA VAL A 17 -0.04 -0.01 -2.58
C VAL A 17 -0.27 -0.76 -3.88
N CYS A 18 -1.45 -1.34 -4.04
CA CYS A 18 -1.74 -2.29 -5.12
C CYS A 18 -3.12 -2.06 -5.74
N GLY A 19 -3.30 -2.45 -7.00
CA GLY A 19 -4.58 -2.31 -7.70
C GLY A 19 -5.73 -3.00 -6.96
N SER A 20 -5.54 -4.27 -6.63
CA SER A 20 -6.45 -5.06 -5.80
C SER A 20 -5.64 -5.87 -4.79
N VAL A 21 -6.31 -6.27 -3.71
CA VAL A 21 -5.72 -7.09 -2.66
C VAL A 21 -6.39 -8.45 -2.71
N GLY A 22 -5.59 -9.51 -2.89
CA GLY A 22 -6.08 -10.88 -2.94
C GLY A 22 -6.12 -11.54 -1.57
N ASP A 23 -6.61 -12.78 -1.54
CA ASP A 23 -6.63 -13.60 -0.34
C ASP A 23 -5.18 -13.99 0.06
N ARG A 24 -4.89 -13.96 1.37
CA ARG A 24 -3.56 -14.21 2.01
C ARG A 24 -2.62 -13.02 2.06
N ILE A 25 -3.11 -11.89 2.53
CA ILE A 25 -2.27 -10.73 2.88
C ILE A 25 -1.32 -11.08 4.05
N ASP A 26 -1.70 -12.01 4.91
CA ASP A 26 -0.95 -12.33 6.13
C ASP A 26 0.51 -12.73 5.84
N GLU A 27 0.73 -13.47 4.75
CA GLU A 27 2.08 -13.87 4.28
C GLU A 27 2.95 -12.66 3.91
N LEU A 28 2.34 -11.52 3.54
CA LEU A 28 3.05 -10.29 3.22
C LEU A 28 3.59 -9.60 4.48
N TYR A 29 2.90 -9.73 5.62
CA TYR A 29 3.36 -9.19 6.88
C TYR A 29 4.59 -9.93 7.39
N ASP A 30 4.62 -11.27 7.25
CA ASP A 30 5.76 -12.10 7.65
C ASP A 30 7.07 -11.70 6.95
N ILE A 31 6.98 -11.33 5.67
CA ILE A 31 8.12 -10.91 4.86
C ILE A 31 8.52 -9.44 5.04
N GLY A 32 7.84 -8.68 5.91
CA GLY A 32 8.24 -7.34 6.32
C GLY A 32 7.44 -6.18 5.73
N ILE A 33 6.27 -6.44 5.11
CA ILE A 33 5.34 -5.35 4.81
C ILE A 33 4.67 -4.91 6.11
N ALA A 34 4.57 -3.60 6.35
CA ALA A 34 3.93 -3.02 7.52
C ALA A 34 2.42 -2.80 7.30
N ALA A 35 2.01 -2.47 6.07
CA ALA A 35 0.61 -2.25 5.72
C ALA A 35 0.38 -2.47 4.22
N VAL A 36 -0.85 -2.81 3.85
CA VAL A 36 -1.28 -3.04 2.47
C VAL A 36 -2.53 -2.21 2.18
N PHE A 37 -2.53 -1.49 1.06
CA PHE A 37 -3.63 -0.65 0.60
C PHE A 37 -4.07 -1.02 -0.81
N SER A 38 -5.39 -1.07 -1.03
CA SER A 38 -5.97 -1.18 -2.37
C SER A 38 -6.23 0.19 -2.98
N LEU A 39 -5.93 0.34 -4.26
CA LEU A 39 -6.31 1.49 -5.08
C LEU A 39 -7.79 1.48 -5.47
N CYS A 40 -8.39 0.29 -5.59
CA CYS A 40 -9.78 0.15 -6.00
C CYS A 40 -10.72 0.46 -4.82
N ARG A 41 -11.56 1.49 -4.96
CA ARG A 41 -12.51 1.94 -3.93
C ARG A 41 -13.82 1.13 -3.87
N GLY A 42 -13.87 0.01 -4.58
CA GLY A 42 -15.05 -0.82 -4.74
C GLY A 42 -15.05 -1.54 -6.10
N PRO A 43 -16.13 -2.27 -6.42
CA PRO A 43 -16.30 -2.91 -7.71
C PRO A 43 -16.25 -1.86 -8.84
N GLN A 44 -15.35 -2.06 -9.80
CA GLN A 44 -15.22 -1.22 -10.99
C GLN A 44 -14.76 -2.07 -12.17
N SER A 45 -14.98 -1.60 -13.39
CA SER A 45 -14.41 -2.25 -14.57
C SER A 45 -12.89 -2.08 -14.62
N LEU A 46 -12.19 -3.06 -15.21
CA LEU A 46 -10.75 -2.98 -15.40
C LEU A 46 -10.34 -1.73 -16.20
N ASP A 47 -11.10 -1.42 -17.25
CA ASP A 47 -10.89 -0.23 -18.08
C ASP A 47 -11.00 1.08 -17.27
N SER A 48 -12.00 1.20 -16.40
CA SER A 48 -12.13 2.34 -15.50
C SER A 48 -10.96 2.43 -14.50
N ALA A 49 -10.56 1.30 -13.93
CA ALA A 49 -9.44 1.22 -13.00
C ALA A 49 -8.11 1.65 -13.66
N MET A 50 -7.88 1.22 -14.91
CA MET A 50 -6.69 1.57 -15.67
C MET A 50 -6.69 3.05 -16.08
N ARG A 51 -7.82 3.59 -16.56
CA ARG A 51 -7.93 5.02 -16.92
C ARG A 51 -7.70 5.95 -15.74
N ASN A 52 -8.17 5.56 -14.56
CA ASN A 52 -8.09 6.39 -13.35
C ASN A 52 -6.87 6.06 -12.47
N GLY A 53 -6.03 5.11 -12.87
CA GLY A 53 -4.99 4.52 -12.01
C GLY A 53 -4.04 5.55 -11.40
N GLU A 54 -3.61 6.54 -12.17
CA GLU A 54 -2.73 7.61 -11.70
C GLU A 54 -3.38 8.45 -10.59
N SER A 55 -4.62 8.91 -10.81
CA SER A 55 -5.36 9.70 -9.83
C SER A 55 -5.66 8.89 -8.56
N LEU A 56 -6.05 7.63 -8.73
CA LEU A 56 -6.29 6.72 -7.61
C LEU A 56 -5.03 6.48 -6.79
N LEU A 57 -3.88 6.29 -7.44
CA LEU A 57 -2.58 6.12 -6.79
C LEU A 57 -2.17 7.35 -6.01
N ALA A 58 -2.23 8.54 -6.62
CA ALA A 58 -1.88 9.79 -5.97
C ALA A 58 -2.73 10.02 -4.70
N GLN A 59 -4.04 9.83 -4.80
CA GLN A 59 -4.95 9.99 -3.66
C GLN A 59 -4.69 8.95 -2.56
N ALA A 60 -4.46 7.68 -2.92
CA ALA A 60 -4.16 6.64 -1.94
C ALA A 60 -2.85 6.92 -1.20
N VAL A 61 -1.79 7.28 -1.92
CA VAL A 61 -0.48 7.59 -1.34
C VAL A 61 -0.55 8.85 -0.47
N GLU A 62 -1.30 9.87 -0.87
CA GLU A 62 -1.53 11.06 -0.03
C GLU A 62 -2.11 10.66 1.34
N GLN A 63 -3.14 9.82 1.35
CA GLN A 63 -3.74 9.36 2.61
C GLN A 63 -2.77 8.53 3.45
N VAL A 64 -2.02 7.62 2.84
CA VAL A 64 -0.97 6.83 3.52
C VAL A 64 0.05 7.75 4.20
N VAL A 65 0.54 8.77 3.47
CA VAL A 65 1.52 9.72 4.01
C VAL A 65 0.91 10.57 5.13
N ARG A 66 -0.32 11.04 4.99
CA ARG A 66 -1.02 11.80 6.06
C ARG A 66 -1.11 10.99 7.35
N VAL A 67 -1.51 9.72 7.27
CA VAL A 67 -1.58 8.82 8.43
C VAL A 67 -0.21 8.58 9.03
N PHE A 68 0.80 8.31 8.20
CA PHE A 68 2.18 8.12 8.66
C PHE A 68 2.69 9.35 9.41
N MET A 69 2.45 10.56 8.89
CA MET A 69 2.86 11.80 9.53
C MET A 69 2.08 12.07 10.82
N ALA A 70 0.77 11.78 10.86
CA ALA A 70 -0.04 11.91 12.06
C ALA A 70 0.46 11.01 13.20
N GLY A 71 0.83 9.75 12.89
CA GLY A 71 1.41 8.83 13.86
C GLY A 71 2.79 9.26 14.36
N ARG A 72 3.62 9.90 13.52
CA ARG A 72 4.94 10.42 13.90
C ARG A 72 4.88 11.63 14.83
N GLN A 73 3.85 12.46 14.73
CA GLN A 73 3.68 13.65 15.58
C GLN A 73 3.20 13.31 17.00
N ALA A 74 2.64 12.12 17.19
CA ALA A 74 2.16 11.65 18.49
C ALA A 74 3.26 11.00 19.36
N SER A 75 4.53 11.08 18.93
CA SER A 75 5.72 10.50 19.60
C SER A 75 6.61 11.58 20.22
#